data_AF-A0A5S9MAM8-F1
#
_entry.id   AF-A0A5S9MAM8-F1
#
_cell.length_a   1.000
_cell.length_b   1.000
_cell.length_c   1.000
_cell.angle_alpha   90.00
_cell.angle_beta   90.00
_cell.angle_gamma   90.00
#
_symmetry.space_group_name_H-M   'P 1'
#
loop_
_entity.id
_entity.type
_entity.pdbx_description
1 polymer ?
#
loop_
_entity_poly.entity_id
_entity_poly.type
_entity_poly.pdbx_seq_one_letter_code
_entity_poly.pdbx_strand_id
1 'polypeptide(L)'
;MFQKDRVQSILSMLTTTSTSYLLLASLDVARKRLATEGKALAQEAIRLAESARDRLNQIEGITCIGKEVLGSASTYDYDPTKLIISIKDLGLNGHDVEKWLRESYRIEVELSDLYNILCIVTPGDSDETIDTLVTAMQEIAAASTRESGKQAVTEVLLPEIPSLAMTPRDAFFTLQRKSFHLRKQSAALSQSL
;
A
#
# COMPACT_ATOMS: atom_id res chain seq x y z
N MET A 1 33.05 -7.80 -5.05
CA MET A 1 33.29 -6.55 -4.30
C MET A 1 33.02 -5.38 -5.23
N PHE A 2 32.18 -4.42 -4.84
CA PHE A 2 31.87 -3.24 -5.67
C PHE A 2 33.07 -2.27 -5.68
N GLN A 3 33.43 -1.75 -6.85
CA GLN A 3 34.47 -0.71 -6.99
C GLN A 3 33.83 0.66 -6.84
N LYS A 4 34.41 1.51 -5.98
CA LYS A 4 33.90 2.87 -5.69
C LYS A 4 33.67 3.69 -6.96
N ASP A 5 34.65 3.70 -7.86
CA ASP A 5 34.59 4.51 -9.09
C ASP A 5 33.43 4.07 -9.99
N ARG A 6 33.20 2.76 -10.10
CA ARG A 6 32.05 2.22 -10.86
C ARG A 6 30.71 2.64 -10.27
N VAL A 7 30.58 2.62 -8.93
CA VAL A 7 29.36 3.07 -8.25
C VAL A 7 29.15 4.58 -8.48
N GLN A 8 30.22 5.37 -8.39
CA GLN A 8 30.17 6.81 -8.63
C GLN A 8 29.76 7.13 -10.08
N SER A 9 30.32 6.45 -11.08
CA SER A 9 29.93 6.63 -12.48
C SER A 9 28.46 6.33 -12.72
N ILE A 10 27.94 5.24 -12.16
CA ILE A 10 26.52 4.89 -12.27
C ILE A 10 25.63 5.92 -11.58
N LEU A 11 26.02 6.38 -10.38
CA LEU A 11 25.27 7.39 -9.65
C LEU A 11 25.19 8.70 -10.46
N SER A 12 26.30 9.15 -11.03
CA SER A 12 26.34 10.35 -11.87
C SER A 12 25.48 10.25 -13.14
N MET A 13 25.22 9.05 -13.67
CA MET A 13 24.30 8.85 -14.79
C MET A 13 22.82 8.93 -14.37
N LEU A 14 22.50 8.62 -13.11
CA LEU A 14 21.12 8.56 -12.58
C LEU A 14 20.70 9.84 -11.85
N THR A 15 21.66 10.60 -11.31
CA THR A 15 21.38 11.79 -10.51
C THR A 15 21.61 13.08 -11.30
N THR A 16 20.80 14.10 -11.02
CA THR A 16 21.05 15.46 -11.52
C THR A 16 22.39 16.02 -11.04
N THR A 17 23.07 16.79 -11.88
CA THR A 17 24.27 17.55 -11.52
C THR A 17 23.98 18.75 -10.61
N SER A 18 22.70 19.09 -10.43
CA SER A 18 22.22 20.22 -9.62
C SER A 18 21.23 19.73 -8.56
N THR A 19 21.73 19.07 -7.51
CA THR A 19 20.89 18.52 -6.44
C THR A 19 20.27 19.60 -5.56
N SER A 20 19.02 19.40 -5.12
CA SER A 20 18.36 20.28 -4.15
C SER A 20 19.00 20.14 -2.77
N TYR A 21 19.64 21.20 -2.28
CA TYR A 21 20.26 21.23 -0.95
C TYR A 21 19.23 21.09 0.18
N LEU A 22 17.98 21.54 -0.05
CA LEU A 22 16.88 21.36 0.91
C LEU A 22 16.54 19.87 1.10
N LEU A 23 16.51 19.09 0.02
CA LEU A 23 16.27 17.64 0.09
C LEU A 23 17.46 16.91 0.72
N LEU A 24 18.69 17.33 0.43
CA LEU A 24 19.87 16.74 1.06
C LEU A 24 19.89 17.01 2.57
N ALA A 25 19.55 18.24 2.98
CA ALA A 25 19.46 18.60 4.38
C ALA A 25 18.34 17.83 5.10
N SER A 26 17.16 17.65 4.47
CA SER A 26 16.07 16.88 5.07
C SER A 26 16.45 15.41 5.28
N LEU A 27 17.18 14.81 4.33
CA LEU A 27 17.68 13.44 4.46
C LEU A 27 18.72 13.30 5.58
N ASP A 28 19.64 14.26 5.74
CA ASP A 28 20.61 14.21 6.84
C ASP A 28 19.94 14.37 8.21
N VAL A 29 18.93 15.25 8.31
CA VAL A 29 18.12 15.38 9.53
C VAL A 29 17.33 14.10 9.81
N ALA A 30 16.70 13.49 8.80
CA ALA A 30 15.98 12.23 8.95
C ALA A 30 16.92 11.11 9.44
N ARG A 31 18.11 10.98 8.84
CA ARG A 31 19.14 10.04 9.28
C ARG A 31 19.55 10.29 10.74
N LYS A 32 19.81 11.54 11.12
CA LYS A 32 20.14 11.91 12.51
C LYS A 32 19.03 11.49 13.46
N ARG A 33 17.77 11.84 13.15
CA ARG A 33 16.60 11.53 13.97
C ARG A 33 16.41 10.02 14.14
N LEU A 34 16.59 9.23 13.08
CA LEU A 34 16.54 7.77 13.17
C LEU A 34 17.66 7.20 14.05
N ALA A 35 18.87 7.76 13.98
CA ALA A 35 20.00 7.31 14.78
C ALA A 35 19.86 7.67 16.27
N THR A 36 19.23 8.80 16.60
CA THR A 36 19.10 9.29 17.99
C THR A 36 17.80 8.85 18.66
N GLU A 37 16.69 8.82 17.91
CA GLU A 37 15.32 8.67 18.45
C GLU A 37 14.55 7.54 17.77
N GLY A 38 15.09 6.91 16.72
CA GLY A 38 14.34 6.00 15.84
C GLY A 38 13.66 4.83 16.56
N LYS A 39 14.28 4.29 17.62
CA LYS A 39 13.68 3.20 18.41
C LYS A 39 12.39 3.65 19.11
N ALA A 40 12.40 4.81 19.75
CA ALA A 40 11.22 5.33 20.44
C ALA A 40 10.10 5.69 19.45
N LEU A 41 10.48 6.31 18.32
CA LEU A 41 9.53 6.64 17.25
C LEU A 41 8.87 5.38 16.65
N ALA A 42 9.63 4.33 16.39
CA ALA A 42 9.09 3.08 15.89
C ALA A 42 8.20 2.38 16.92
N GLN A 43 8.61 2.36 18.20
CA GLN A 43 7.80 1.78 19.27
C GLN A 43 6.45 2.48 19.42
N GLU A 44 6.43 3.81 19.31
CA GLU A 44 5.20 4.58 19.38
C GLU A 44 4.28 4.34 18.17
N ALA A 45 4.83 4.34 16.95
CA ALA A 45 4.06 4.00 15.76
C ALA A 45 3.46 2.59 15.83
N ILE A 46 4.20 1.62 16.36
CA ILE A 46 3.71 0.26 16.60
C ILE A 46 2.59 0.26 17.65
N ARG A 47 2.75 0.99 18.76
CA ARG A 47 1.71 1.11 19.80
C ARG A 47 0.41 1.67 19.22
N LEU A 48 0.51 2.75 18.43
CA LEU A 48 -0.64 3.36 17.76
C LEU A 48 -1.31 2.39 16.78
N ALA A 49 -0.52 1.68 15.98
CA ALA A 49 -1.05 0.72 15.01
C ALA A 49 -1.76 -0.47 15.69
N GLU A 50 -1.18 -1.04 16.74
CA GLU A 50 -1.83 -2.12 17.51
C GLU A 50 -3.13 -1.62 18.16
N SER A 51 -3.12 -0.43 18.77
CA SER A 51 -4.32 0.20 19.34
C SER A 51 -5.42 0.40 18.28
N ALA A 52 -5.06 0.91 17.10
CA ALA A 52 -5.98 1.06 15.98
C ALA A 52 -6.55 -0.29 15.54
N ARG A 53 -5.69 -1.31 15.36
CA ARG A 53 -6.08 -2.65 14.96
C ARG A 53 -7.08 -3.27 15.93
N ASP A 54 -6.80 -3.20 17.23
CA ASP A 54 -7.69 -3.74 18.26
C ASP A 54 -9.08 -3.08 18.23
N ARG A 55 -9.13 -1.76 18.03
CA ARG A 55 -10.38 -0.99 17.97
C ARG A 55 -11.15 -1.23 16.67
N LEU A 56 -10.46 -1.34 15.53
CA LEU A 56 -11.08 -1.64 14.24
C LEU A 56 -11.69 -3.04 14.24
N ASN A 57 -11.03 -4.02 14.87
CA ASN A 57 -11.53 -5.39 15.02
C ASN A 57 -12.74 -5.52 15.95
N GLN A 58 -13.11 -4.47 16.68
CA GLN A 58 -14.36 -4.42 17.46
C GLN A 58 -15.56 -3.95 16.62
N ILE A 59 -15.34 -3.46 15.41
CA ILE A 59 -16.39 -2.97 14.52
C ILE A 59 -16.94 -4.14 13.70
N GLU A 60 -18.25 -4.37 13.78
CA GLU A 60 -18.90 -5.45 13.04
C GLU A 60 -18.74 -5.27 11.52
N GLY A 61 -18.36 -6.35 10.84
CA GLY A 61 -18.14 -6.38 9.38
C GLY A 61 -16.78 -5.81 8.93
N ILE A 62 -15.92 -5.39 9.85
CA ILE A 62 -14.55 -4.98 9.59
C ILE A 62 -13.59 -6.00 10.19
N THR A 63 -12.50 -6.29 9.48
CA THR A 63 -11.39 -7.08 10.02
C THR A 63 -10.07 -6.44 9.65
N CYS A 64 -9.31 -6.01 10.64
CA CYS A 64 -7.94 -5.54 10.45
C CYS A 64 -6.96 -6.67 10.72
N ILE A 65 -6.23 -7.02 9.66
CA ILE A 65 -5.30 -8.15 9.64
C ILE A 65 -4.12 -7.90 10.60
N GLY A 66 -3.78 -8.92 11.38
CA GLY A 66 -2.68 -8.93 12.34
C GLY A 66 -1.95 -10.27 12.42
N LYS A 67 -1.60 -10.65 13.65
CA LYS A 67 -0.75 -11.82 13.97
C LYS A 67 -1.36 -13.16 13.57
N GLU A 68 -2.67 -13.21 13.35
CA GLU A 68 -3.38 -14.42 12.95
C GLU A 68 -2.96 -14.96 11.58
N VAL A 69 -2.30 -14.13 10.74
CA VAL A 69 -1.73 -14.57 9.46
C VAL A 69 -0.42 -15.34 9.63
N LEU A 70 0.20 -15.27 10.82
CA LEU A 70 1.39 -16.02 11.17
C LEU A 70 1.00 -17.48 11.46
N GLY A 71 1.33 -18.39 10.54
CA GLY A 71 0.97 -19.80 10.66
C GLY A 71 0.74 -20.51 9.33
N SER A 72 0.58 -19.76 8.23
CA SER A 72 0.61 -20.32 6.89
C SER A 72 2.04 -20.66 6.47
N ALA A 73 2.23 -21.68 5.62
CA ALA A 73 3.55 -22.09 5.12
C ALA A 73 4.30 -21.00 4.33
N SER A 74 3.63 -19.89 4.02
CA SER A 74 4.14 -18.80 3.17
C SER A 74 4.35 -17.47 3.92
N THR A 75 4.10 -17.41 5.24
CA THR A 75 4.23 -16.17 6.02
C THR A 75 5.38 -16.27 7.02
N TYR A 76 6.42 -15.45 6.84
CA TYR A 76 7.55 -15.38 7.78
C TYR A 76 7.29 -14.45 8.97
N ASP A 77 6.84 -13.22 8.68
CA ASP A 77 6.47 -12.21 9.68
C ASP A 77 5.49 -11.20 9.04
N TYR A 78 4.92 -10.29 9.83
CA TYR A 78 4.08 -9.19 9.36
C TYR A 78 4.60 -7.84 9.87
N ASP A 79 4.26 -6.76 9.15
CA ASP A 79 4.59 -5.40 9.55
C ASP A 79 3.45 -4.79 10.38
N PRO A 80 3.62 -4.59 11.70
CA PRO A 80 2.56 -4.06 12.56
C PRO A 80 2.13 -2.64 12.21
N THR A 81 2.97 -1.86 11.52
CA THR A 81 2.64 -0.47 11.13
C THR A 81 1.74 -0.39 9.91
N LYS A 82 1.55 -1.51 9.19
CA LYS A 82 0.61 -1.63 8.07
C LYS A 82 -0.73 -2.14 8.58
N LEU A 83 -1.75 -1.30 8.51
CA LEU A 83 -3.13 -1.64 8.83
C LEU A 83 -3.83 -2.06 7.53
N ILE A 84 -3.89 -3.36 7.28
CA ILE A 84 -4.71 -3.92 6.19
C ILE A 84 -6.11 -4.14 6.75
N ILE A 85 -7.07 -3.35 6.29
CA ILE A 85 -8.43 -3.33 6.82
C ILE A 85 -9.35 -3.92 5.75
N SER A 86 -9.89 -5.10 6.03
CA SER A 86 -10.89 -5.75 5.19
C SER A 86 -12.28 -5.23 5.53
N ILE A 87 -13.00 -4.83 4.48
CA ILE A 87 -14.38 -4.33 4.49
C ILE A 87 -15.31 -5.25 3.69
N LYS A 88 -14.84 -6.45 3.34
CA LYS A 88 -15.57 -7.43 2.52
C LYS A 88 -16.98 -7.69 3.04
N ASP A 89 -17.12 -7.79 4.35
CA ASP A 89 -18.37 -8.16 5.00
C ASP A 89 -19.35 -6.98 5.12
N LEU A 90 -18.90 -5.75 4.85
CA LEU A 90 -19.77 -4.59 4.70
C LEU A 90 -20.47 -4.53 3.33
N GLY A 91 -20.06 -5.36 2.37
CA GLY A 91 -20.58 -5.32 1.00
C GLY A 91 -20.22 -4.05 0.24
N LEU A 92 -19.14 -3.37 0.66
CA LEU A 92 -18.63 -2.14 0.07
C LEU A 92 -17.39 -2.42 -0.78
N ASN A 93 -17.14 -1.54 -1.76
CA ASN A 93 -15.91 -1.54 -2.53
C ASN A 93 -14.84 -0.68 -1.84
N GLY A 94 -13.59 -1.16 -1.76
CA GLY A 94 -12.49 -0.42 -1.14
C GLY A 94 -12.21 0.93 -1.79
N HIS A 95 -12.41 1.06 -3.10
CA HIS A 95 -12.25 2.33 -3.82
C HIS A 95 -13.29 3.38 -3.40
N ASP A 96 -14.54 2.96 -3.17
CA ASP A 96 -15.60 3.87 -2.73
C ASP A 96 -15.37 4.32 -1.29
N VAL A 97 -14.89 3.39 -0.44
CA VAL A 97 -14.47 3.70 0.94
C VAL A 97 -13.29 4.66 0.97
N GLU A 98 -12.25 4.44 0.15
CA GLU A 98 -11.13 5.38 -0.01
C GLU A 98 -11.63 6.79 -0.33
N LYS A 99 -12.49 6.90 -1.36
CA LYS A 99 -13.01 8.19 -1.78
C LYS A 99 -13.79 8.88 -0.66
N TRP A 100 -14.63 8.13 0.05
CA TRP A 100 -15.42 8.67 1.15
C TRP A 100 -14.55 9.13 2.32
N LEU A 101 -13.52 8.36 2.69
CA LEU A 101 -12.55 8.71 3.72
C LEU A 101 -11.81 10.02 3.37
N ARG A 102 -11.40 10.16 2.10
CA ARG A 102 -10.74 11.38 1.59
C ARG A 102 -11.67 12.60 1.65
N GLU A 103 -12.92 12.46 1.19
CA GLU A 103 -13.86 13.58 1.09
C GLU A 103 -14.43 14.01 2.45
N SER A 104 -14.75 13.05 3.31
CA SER A 104 -15.45 13.30 4.59
C SER A 104 -14.49 13.55 5.75
N TYR A 105 -13.38 12.80 5.80
CA TYR A 105 -12.44 12.81 6.92
C TYR A 105 -11.03 13.31 6.56
N ARG A 106 -10.76 13.57 5.27
CA ARG A 106 -9.43 13.94 4.75
C ARG A 106 -8.37 12.89 5.09
N ILE A 107 -8.78 11.63 5.15
CA ILE A 107 -7.88 10.49 5.34
C ILE A 107 -7.51 9.97 3.96
N GLU A 108 -6.21 9.94 3.69
CA GLU A 108 -5.65 9.33 2.48
C GLU A 108 -5.18 7.91 2.84
N VAL A 109 -5.77 6.90 2.19
CA VAL A 109 -5.27 5.52 2.30
C VAL A 109 -4.15 5.31 1.29
N GLU A 110 -3.19 4.44 1.61
CA GLU A 110 -2.07 4.13 0.73
C GLU A 110 -2.54 3.36 -0.52
N LEU A 111 -3.48 2.43 -0.31
CA LEU A 111 -3.99 1.56 -1.36
C LEU A 111 -5.42 1.12 -1.02
N SER A 112 -6.26 1.01 -2.04
CA SER A 112 -7.54 0.30 -1.98
C SER A 112 -7.59 -0.79 -3.04
N ASP A 113 -8.17 -1.92 -2.68
CA ASP A 113 -8.56 -2.97 -3.62
C ASP A 113 -10.09 -3.19 -3.55
N LEU A 114 -10.60 -4.28 -4.10
CA LEU A 114 -12.04 -4.56 -4.09
C LEU A 114 -12.62 -4.68 -2.67
N TYR A 115 -11.84 -5.17 -1.70
CA TYR A 115 -12.31 -5.58 -0.37
C TYR A 115 -11.48 -5.04 0.78
N ASN A 116 -10.35 -4.40 0.51
CA ASN A 116 -9.40 -3.96 1.53
C ASN A 116 -8.96 -2.52 1.27
N ILE A 117 -8.64 -1.83 2.36
CA ILE A 117 -7.88 -0.58 2.35
C ILE A 117 -6.62 -0.78 3.19
N LEU A 118 -5.55 -0.08 2.81
CA LEU A 118 -4.27 -0.10 3.52
C LEU A 118 -3.96 1.29 4.08
N CYS A 119 -3.78 1.37 5.40
CA CYS A 119 -3.25 2.56 6.07
C CYS A 119 -1.86 2.27 6.63
N ILE A 120 -0.96 3.24 6.55
CA ILE A 120 0.39 3.14 7.15
C ILE A 120 0.46 4.08 8.35
N VAL A 121 0.78 3.53 9.52
CA VAL A 121 1.05 4.32 10.72
C VAL A 121 2.51 4.69 10.75
N THR A 122 2.79 5.97 10.90
CA THR A 122 4.13 6.56 10.84
C THR A 122 4.44 7.33 12.13
N PRO A 123 5.70 7.75 12.35
CA PRO A 123 6.04 8.65 13.44
C PRO A 123 5.41 10.05 13.35
N GLY A 124 4.63 10.35 12.30
CA GLY A 124 3.85 11.58 12.17
C GLY A 124 2.42 11.45 12.70
N ASP A 125 2.00 10.25 13.06
CA ASP A 125 0.65 9.96 13.55
C ASP A 125 0.55 10.14 15.07
N SER A 126 -0.69 10.28 15.55
CA SER A 126 -1.00 10.46 16.96
C SER A 126 -2.27 9.71 17.34
N ASP A 127 -2.60 9.63 18.64
CA ASP A 127 -3.85 9.01 19.07
C ASP A 127 -5.07 9.72 18.43
N GLU A 128 -5.00 11.03 18.18
CA GLU A 128 -6.07 11.77 17.49
C GLU A 128 -6.26 11.35 16.02
N THR A 129 -5.17 11.05 15.29
CA THR A 129 -5.30 10.57 13.90
C THR A 129 -5.88 9.16 13.87
N ILE A 130 -5.50 8.31 14.83
CA ILE A 130 -6.09 6.98 15.01
C ILE A 130 -7.57 7.07 15.40
N ASP A 131 -7.94 7.95 16.32
CA ASP A 131 -9.33 8.19 16.72
C ASP A 131 -10.20 8.60 15.53
N THR A 132 -9.65 9.48 14.68
CA THR A 132 -10.32 9.94 13.47
C THR A 132 -10.56 8.78 12.51
N LEU A 133 -9.56 7.92 12.27
CA LEU A 133 -9.70 6.72 11.44
C LEU A 133 -10.77 5.77 12.01
N VAL A 134 -10.70 5.45 13.29
CA VAL A 134 -11.65 4.51 13.93
C VAL A 134 -13.07 5.05 13.84
N THR A 135 -13.27 6.34 14.10
CA THR A 135 -14.59 6.99 14.01
C THR A 135 -15.14 6.92 12.60
N ALA A 136 -14.32 7.23 11.59
CA ALA A 136 -14.71 7.16 10.19
C ALA A 136 -15.15 5.73 9.80
N MET A 137 -14.38 4.72 10.22
CA MET A 137 -14.72 3.32 9.93
C MET A 137 -15.99 2.85 10.65
N GLN A 138 -16.25 3.34 11.86
CA GLN A 138 -17.51 3.07 12.58
C GLN A 138 -18.73 3.63 11.84
N GLU A 139 -18.62 4.85 11.30
CA GLU A 139 -19.70 5.46 10.52
C GLU A 139 -19.98 4.69 9.23
N ILE A 140 -18.93 4.25 8.53
CA ILE A 140 -19.06 3.42 7.32
C ILE A 140 -19.81 2.12 7.65
N ALA A 141 -19.42 1.41 8.71
CA ALA A 141 -20.06 0.17 9.12
C ALA A 141 -21.52 0.38 9.56
N ALA A 142 -21.82 1.49 10.24
CA ALA A 142 -23.17 1.84 10.65
C ALA A 142 -24.08 2.19 9.45
N ALA A 143 -23.52 2.82 8.41
CA ALA A 143 -24.24 3.13 7.18
C ALA A 143 -24.55 1.86 6.36
N SER A 144 -23.58 0.96 6.19
CA SER A 144 -23.75 -0.27 5.39
C SER A 144 -24.77 -1.25 6.00
N THR A 145 -24.85 -1.31 7.32
CA THR A 145 -25.84 -2.14 8.04
C THR A 145 -27.29 -1.75 7.69
N ARG A 146 -27.53 -0.47 7.33
CA ARG A 146 -28.89 0.03 6.99
C ARG A 146 -29.33 -0.28 5.57
N GLU A 147 -28.39 -0.55 4.66
CA GLU A 147 -28.64 -0.66 3.21
C GLU A 147 -28.52 -2.10 2.67
N SER A 148 -28.40 -3.10 3.55
CA SER A 148 -27.98 -4.47 3.21
C SER A 148 -28.87 -5.21 2.19
N GLY A 149 -28.56 -5.05 0.91
CA GLY A 149 -28.64 -6.09 -0.12
C GLY A 149 -27.23 -6.64 -0.33
N LYS A 150 -26.97 -7.89 0.08
CA LYS A 150 -25.64 -8.53 -0.02
C LYS A 150 -25.12 -8.45 -1.46
N GLN A 151 -24.12 -7.59 -1.73
CA GLN A 151 -23.38 -7.67 -2.98
C GLN A 151 -22.57 -8.97 -2.98
N ALA A 152 -22.63 -9.70 -4.08
CA ALA A 152 -21.91 -10.97 -4.22
C ALA A 152 -20.40 -10.71 -4.20
N VAL A 153 -19.67 -11.47 -3.39
CA VAL A 153 -18.21 -11.52 -3.43
C VAL A 153 -17.80 -11.96 -4.85
N THR A 154 -17.08 -11.09 -5.54
CA THR A 154 -16.49 -11.35 -6.85
C THR A 154 -15.17 -12.07 -6.64
N GLU A 155 -15.05 -13.29 -7.18
CA GLU A 155 -13.76 -13.99 -7.19
C GLU A 155 -12.76 -13.27 -8.09
N VAL A 156 -11.60 -12.92 -7.51
CA VAL A 156 -10.49 -12.36 -8.28
C VAL A 156 -9.78 -13.50 -9.00
N LEU A 157 -9.97 -13.58 -10.32
CA LEU A 157 -9.24 -14.51 -11.17
C LEU A 157 -7.87 -13.93 -11.50
N LEU A 158 -6.81 -14.53 -10.95
CA LEU A 158 -5.45 -14.22 -11.35
C LEU A 158 -5.14 -14.92 -12.67
N PRO A 159 -4.71 -14.20 -13.72
CA PRO A 159 -4.30 -14.82 -14.97
C PRO A 159 -3.03 -15.66 -14.77
N GLU A 160 -2.84 -16.68 -15.62
CA GLU A 160 -1.59 -17.44 -15.65
C GLU A 160 -0.41 -16.53 -16.00
N ILE A 161 0.77 -16.82 -15.43
CA ILE A 161 1.99 -16.08 -15.73
C ILE A 161 2.33 -16.31 -17.21
N PRO A 162 2.40 -15.25 -18.04
CA PRO A 162 2.66 -15.40 -19.46
C PRO A 162 4.10 -15.88 -19.71
N SER A 163 4.30 -16.65 -20.79
CA SER A 163 5.63 -17.08 -21.21
C SER A 163 6.51 -15.90 -21.64
N LEU A 164 7.78 -15.89 -21.20
CA LEU A 164 8.74 -14.83 -21.53
C LEU A 164 9.32 -15.08 -22.93
N ALA A 165 8.81 -14.37 -23.95
CA ALA A 165 9.32 -14.52 -25.31
C ALA A 165 10.57 -13.67 -25.60
N MET A 166 10.76 -12.56 -24.89
CA MET A 166 11.94 -11.68 -25.01
C MET A 166 12.15 -10.88 -23.72
N THR A 167 13.32 -10.29 -23.56
CA THR A 167 13.60 -9.46 -22.38
C THR A 167 12.83 -8.13 -22.43
N PRO A 168 12.46 -7.52 -21.28
CA PRO A 168 11.83 -6.20 -21.27
C PRO A 168 12.65 -5.12 -21.98
N ARG A 169 13.98 -5.23 -21.94
CA ARG A 169 14.89 -4.34 -22.66
C ARG A 169 14.70 -4.48 -24.18
N ASP A 170 14.76 -5.69 -24.69
CA ASP A 170 14.62 -5.93 -26.13
C ASP A 170 13.23 -5.53 -26.61
N ALA A 171 12.18 -5.85 -25.85
CA ALA A 171 10.80 -5.45 -26.10
C ALA A 171 10.67 -3.92 -26.24
N PHE A 172 11.29 -3.17 -25.33
CA PHE A 172 11.27 -1.71 -25.35
C PHE A 172 11.94 -1.10 -26.59
N PHE A 173 13.07 -1.67 -27.03
CA PHE A 173 13.86 -1.20 -28.18
C PHE A 173 13.42 -1.76 -29.54
N THR A 174 12.33 -2.55 -29.59
CA THR A 174 11.78 -2.99 -30.88
C THR A 174 11.19 -1.82 -31.67
N LEU A 175 11.39 -1.83 -32.99
CA LEU A 175 10.91 -0.77 -33.89
C LEU A 175 9.42 -0.89 -34.24
N GLN A 176 8.79 -2.03 -33.96
CA GLN A 176 7.42 -2.32 -34.36
C GLN A 176 6.48 -2.37 -33.15
N ARG A 177 5.70 -1.30 -32.99
CA ARG A 177 4.59 -1.22 -32.03
C ARG A 177 3.25 -1.32 -32.75
N LYS A 178 2.36 -2.16 -32.26
CA LYS A 178 0.96 -2.24 -32.70
C LYS A 178 0.06 -2.23 -31.47
N SER A 179 -0.90 -1.32 -31.44
CA SER A 179 -1.94 -1.33 -30.42
C SER A 179 -2.99 -2.37 -30.78
N PHE A 180 -3.23 -3.31 -29.88
CA PHE A 180 -4.28 -4.31 -30.01
C PHE A 180 -5.43 -3.96 -29.06
N HIS A 181 -6.66 -4.21 -29.49
CA HIS A 181 -7.80 -4.20 -28.58
C HIS A 181 -7.65 -5.35 -27.58
N LEU A 182 -7.96 -5.14 -26.30
CA LEU A 182 -7.78 -6.12 -25.21
C LEU A 182 -8.34 -7.51 -25.55
N ARG A 183 -9.50 -7.58 -26.23
CA ARG A 183 -10.11 -8.85 -26.66
C ARG A 183 -9.32 -9.63 -27.74
N LYS A 184 -8.29 -9.03 -28.35
CA LYS A 184 -7.47 -9.61 -29.43
C LYS A 184 -6.01 -9.84 -29.01
N GLN A 185 -5.67 -9.65 -27.72
CA GLN A 185 -4.28 -9.73 -27.23
C GLN A 185 -3.75 -11.14 -26.95
N SER A 186 -4.55 -12.19 -27.15
CA SER A 186 -4.21 -13.58 -26.73
C SER A 186 -2.90 -14.17 -27.30
N ALA A 187 -2.27 -13.51 -28.28
CA ALA A 187 -0.96 -13.90 -28.82
C ALA A 187 0.01 -12.72 -29.03
N ALA A 188 -0.31 -11.52 -28.50
CA ALA A 188 0.53 -10.34 -28.68
C ALA A 188 1.55 -10.22 -27.54
N LEU A 189 2.80 -9.91 -27.89
CA LEU A 189 3.83 -9.62 -26.90
C LEU A 189 3.56 -8.27 -26.25
N SER A 190 3.35 -8.26 -24.93
CA SER A 190 3.26 -7.01 -24.18
C SER A 190 4.61 -6.31 -24.17
N GLN A 191 4.62 -5.02 -24.53
CA GLN A 191 5.81 -4.16 -24.54
C GLN A 191 5.76 -3.10 -23.43
N SER A 192 4.73 -3.12 -22.57
CA SER A 192 4.59 -2.29 -21.38
C SER A 192 4.68 -3.17 -20.13
N LEU A 193 5.42 -2.68 -19.13
CA LEU A 193 5.40 -3.19 -17.75
C LEU A 193 4.10 -2.80 -17.06
#